data_AF-A0AA88QHX1-F1
#
_entry.id   AF-A0AA88QHX1-F1
#
_cell.length_a   1.000
_cell.length_b   1.000
_cell.length_c   1.000
_cell.angle_alpha   90.00
_cell.angle_beta   90.00
_cell.angle_gamma   90.00
#
_symmetry.space_group_name_H-M   'P 1'
#
loop_
_entity.id
_entity.type
_entity.pdbx_description
1 polymer ?
#
loop_
_entity_poly.entity_id
_entity_poly.type
_entity_poly.pdbx_seq_one_letter_code
_entity_poly.pdbx_strand_id
1 'polypeptide(L)'
;MRRNQYAREDWINIKWKPSTIPHTFQEDCVSCGVFVMQMAKQVVENFPNIPDCISITPSEEWMRHSRRQMANEILLASGIVLK
;
A
#
# COMPACT_ATOMS: atom_id res chain seq x y z
N MET A 1 -31.46 3.77 16.53
CA MET A 1 -31.02 3.02 15.32
C MET A 1 -31.03 3.84 14.02
N ARG A 2 -30.97 5.18 14.08
CA ARG A 2 -30.98 6.04 12.87
C ARG A 2 -29.77 5.79 11.95
N ARG A 3 -28.58 5.54 12.52
CA ARG A 3 -27.34 5.28 11.77
C ARG A 3 -27.39 4.02 10.90
N ASN A 4 -28.06 2.93 11.30
CA ASN A 4 -28.09 1.72 10.47
C ASN A 4 -29.10 1.81 9.31
N GLN A 5 -30.16 2.60 9.47
CA GLN A 5 -31.20 2.74 8.43
C GLN A 5 -30.80 3.74 7.34
N TYR A 6 -30.05 4.79 7.69
CA TYR A 6 -29.70 5.86 6.74
C TYR A 6 -28.19 5.98 6.41
N ALA A 7 -27.35 5.07 6.91
CA ALA A 7 -25.91 5.08 6.61
C ALA A 7 -25.60 5.08 5.12
N ARG A 8 -26.51 4.56 4.28
CA ARG A 8 -26.33 4.55 2.83
C ARG A 8 -26.60 5.91 2.20
N GLU A 9 -27.56 6.69 2.71
CA GLU A 9 -27.81 8.07 2.24
C GLU A 9 -26.79 9.08 2.78
N ASP A 10 -26.16 8.82 3.93
CA ASP A 10 -25.13 9.68 4.52
C ASP A 10 -23.91 9.87 3.59
N TRP A 11 -23.62 8.90 2.71
CA TRP A 11 -22.47 8.94 1.80
C TRP A 11 -22.78 9.68 0.49
N ILE A 12 -24.06 9.85 0.14
CA ILE A 12 -24.51 10.42 -1.14
C ILE A 12 -24.17 11.91 -1.24
N ASN A 13 -24.12 12.61 -0.10
CA ASN A 13 -23.85 14.04 -0.04
C ASN A 13 -22.38 14.38 0.30
N ILE A 14 -21.52 13.37 0.51
CA ILE A 14 -20.10 13.59 0.77
C ILE A 14 -19.39 13.85 -0.56
N LYS A 15 -18.94 15.08 -0.76
CA LYS A 15 -18.05 15.44 -1.87
C LYS A 15 -16.63 15.00 -1.53
N TRP A 16 -16.32 13.73 -1.78
CA TRP A 16 -14.97 13.20 -1.65
C TRP A 16 -14.01 14.03 -2.51
N LYS A 17 -12.94 14.53 -1.89
CA LYS A 17 -11.87 15.21 -2.60
C LYS A 17 -10.69 14.26 -2.73
N PRO A 18 -10.05 14.16 -3.90
CA PRO A 18 -8.80 13.43 -4.00
C PRO A 18 -7.76 14.12 -3.11
N SER A 19 -6.92 13.31 -2.49
CA SER A 19 -5.73 13.75 -1.78
C SER A 19 -4.54 12.93 -2.27
N THR A 20 -3.34 13.44 -2.06
CA THR A 20 -2.10 12.81 -2.49
C THR A 20 -1.15 12.69 -1.31
N ILE A 21 -0.48 11.55 -1.19
CA ILE A 21 0.60 11.36 -0.23
C ILE A 21 1.92 11.50 -1.01
N PRO A 22 2.80 12.44 -0.65
CA PRO A 22 4.14 12.52 -1.22
C PRO A 22 4.89 11.20 -1.04
N HIS A 23 5.68 10.81 -2.05
CA HIS A 23 6.48 9.60 -1.96
C HIS A 23 7.79 9.71 -2.74
N THR A 24 8.76 8.85 -2.43
CA THR A 24 9.99 8.75 -3.23
C THR A 24 9.68 8.42 -4.69
N PHE A 25 10.35 9.07 -5.63
CA PHE A 25 10.19 8.80 -7.06
C PHE A 25 10.91 7.51 -7.45
N GLN A 26 10.30 6.76 -8.35
CA GLN A 26 10.92 5.61 -8.99
C GLN A 26 11.88 6.10 -10.08
N GLU A 27 13.08 5.52 -10.11
CA GLU A 27 14.15 5.88 -11.06
C GLU A 27 14.25 4.93 -12.26
N ASP A 28 13.52 3.81 -12.25
CA ASP A 28 13.48 2.81 -13.34
C ASP A 28 12.09 2.73 -14.00
N CYS A 29 11.92 1.86 -15.00
CA CYS A 29 10.63 1.64 -15.69
C CYS A 29 9.91 0.34 -15.29
N VAL A 30 10.42 -0.43 -14.32
CA VAL A 30 9.94 -1.80 -14.03
C VAL A 30 9.50 -2.01 -12.58
N SER A 31 9.80 -1.09 -11.68
CA SER A 31 9.59 -1.23 -10.23
C SER A 31 8.33 -0.59 -9.68
N CYS A 32 7.46 -0.02 -10.52
CA CYS A 32 6.22 0.64 -10.10
C CYS A 32 5.33 -0.27 -9.23
N GLY A 33 5.26 -1.56 -9.55
CA GLY A 33 4.53 -2.53 -8.74
C GLY A 33 5.11 -2.71 -7.34
N VAL A 34 6.45 -2.72 -7.18
CA VAL A 34 7.09 -2.78 -5.87
C VAL A 34 6.79 -1.52 -5.07
N PHE A 35 6.86 -0.36 -5.71
CA PHE A 35 6.54 0.92 -5.07
C PHE A 35 5.11 0.94 -4.52
N VAL A 36 4.13 0.55 -5.33
CA VAL A 36 2.71 0.49 -4.92
C VAL A 36 2.52 -0.46 -3.73
N MET A 37 3.14 -1.64 -3.74
CA MET A 37 3.03 -2.59 -2.63
C MET A 37 3.59 -2.03 -1.32
N GLN A 38 4.72 -1.32 -1.39
CA GLN A 38 5.35 -0.72 -0.22
C GLN A 38 4.58 0.51 0.29
N MET A 39 4.01 1.32 -0.61
CA MET A 39 3.07 2.39 -0.24
C MET A 39 1.85 1.84 0.49
N ALA A 40 1.23 0.79 -0.07
CA ALA A 40 0.05 0.16 0.54
C ALA A 40 0.38 -0.40 1.93
N LYS A 41 1.53 -1.09 2.08
CA LYS A 41 2.00 -1.60 3.37
C LYS A 41 2.13 -0.48 4.41
N GLN A 42 2.84 0.60 4.07
CA GLN A 42 3.03 1.73 5.00
C GLN A 42 1.71 2.44 5.35
N VAL A 43 0.78 2.57 4.42
CA VAL A 43 -0.55 3.16 4.70
C VAL A 43 -1.34 2.29 5.68
N VAL A 44 -1.34 0.97 5.48
CA VAL A 44 -2.05 0.04 6.36
C VAL A 44 -1.41 -0.02 7.75
N GLU A 45 -0.08 -0.04 7.83
CA GLU A 45 0.65 -0.08 9.11
C GLU A 45 0.47 1.22 9.93
N ASN A 46 0.27 2.36 9.28
CA ASN A 46 0.06 3.65 9.95
C ASN A 46 -1.40 3.95 10.31
N PHE A 47 -2.36 3.11 9.86
CA PHE A 47 -3.77 3.32 10.15
C PHE A 47 -4.02 3.44 11.67
N PRO A 48 -4.83 4.41 12.15
CA PRO A 48 -5.75 5.28 11.38
C PRO A 48 -5.11 6.55 10.82
N ASN A 49 -3.81 6.77 11.02
CA ASN A 49 -3.13 7.96 10.55
C ASN A 49 -2.71 7.81 9.08
N ILE A 50 -2.82 8.89 8.33
CA ILE A 50 -2.27 8.97 6.98
C ILE A 50 -0.82 9.44 7.11
N PRO A 51 0.17 8.72 6.56
CA PRO A 51 1.56 9.16 6.61
C PRO A 51 1.73 10.46 5.82
N ASP A 52 2.52 11.39 6.36
CA ASP A 52 2.84 12.67 5.70
C ASP A 52 3.70 12.50 4.44
N CYS A 53 4.50 11.43 4.41
CA CYS A 53 5.34 11.05 3.28
C CYS A 53 5.64 9.55 3.32
N ILE A 54 5.74 8.92 2.15
CA ILE A 54 6.13 7.51 2.00
C ILE A 54 7.55 7.43 1.44
N SER A 55 8.46 6.85 2.21
CA SER A 55 9.85 6.66 1.79
C SER A 55 10.08 5.24 1.30
N ILE A 56 10.62 5.11 0.08
CA ILE A 56 11.02 3.85 -0.54
C ILE A 56 12.43 4.04 -1.10
N THR A 57 13.33 3.09 -0.85
CA THR A 57 14.70 3.14 -1.36
C THR A 57 14.74 2.79 -2.85
N PRO A 58 15.07 3.70 -3.78
CA PRO A 58 15.00 3.47 -5.22
C PRO A 58 16.24 2.72 -5.77
N SER A 59 16.74 1.72 -5.04
CA SER A 59 17.91 0.93 -5.46
C SER A 59 17.49 -0.38 -6.13
N GLU A 60 18.15 -0.76 -7.23
CA GLU A 60 17.91 -2.05 -7.90
C GLU A 60 18.08 -3.24 -6.95
N GLU A 61 19.11 -3.21 -6.09
CA GLU A 61 19.35 -4.24 -5.09
C GLU A 61 18.16 -4.35 -4.13
N TRP A 62 17.66 -3.21 -3.66
CA TRP A 62 16.50 -3.16 -2.78
C TRP A 62 15.23 -3.65 -3.49
N MET A 63 15.00 -3.27 -4.75
CA MET A 63 13.87 -3.76 -5.54
C MET A 63 13.90 -5.27 -5.72
N ARG A 64 15.07 -5.85 -6.04
CA ARG A 64 15.25 -7.30 -6.16
C ARG A 64 15.01 -8.01 -4.83
N HIS A 65 15.53 -7.45 -3.74
CA HIS A 65 15.29 -7.96 -2.39
C HIS A 65 13.80 -7.96 -2.05
N SER A 66 13.12 -6.82 -2.21
CA SER A 66 11.69 -6.67 -1.90
C SER A 66 10.82 -7.60 -2.74
N ARG A 67 11.13 -7.82 -4.02
CA ARG A 67 10.42 -8.81 -4.85
C ARG A 67 10.56 -10.22 -4.30
N ARG A 68 11.77 -10.64 -3.96
CA ARG A 68 12.04 -11.97 -3.39
C ARG A 68 11.34 -12.13 -2.05
N GLN A 69 11.41 -11.11 -1.19
CA GLN A 69 10.74 -11.12 0.11
C GLN A 69 9.23 -11.28 -0.05
N MET A 70 8.57 -10.45 -0.87
CA MET A 70 7.12 -10.54 -1.10
C MET A 70 6.73 -11.91 -1.68
N ALA A 71 7.51 -12.44 -2.64
CA ALA A 71 7.25 -13.76 -3.19
C ALA A 71 7.36 -14.86 -2.10
N ASN A 72 8.38 -14.79 -1.24
CA ASN A 72 8.54 -15.73 -0.12
C ASN A 72 7.38 -15.63 0.87
N GLU A 73 6.95 -14.42 1.24
CA GLU A 73 5.80 -14.19 2.12
C GLU A 73 4.53 -14.81 1.55
N ILE A 74 4.27 -14.65 0.25
CA ILE A 74 3.13 -15.26 -0.45
C ILE A 74 3.21 -16.78 -0.42
N LEU A 75 4.39 -17.36 -0.72
CA LEU A 75 4.58 -18.80 -0.73
C LEU A 75 4.40 -19.41 0.66
N LEU A 76 4.98 -18.79 1.69
CA LEU A 76 4.82 -19.20 3.08
C LEU A 76 3.36 -19.14 3.53
N ALA A 77 2.66 -18.04 3.21
CA ALA A 77 1.24 -17.91 3.50
C ALA A 77 0.37 -18.95 2.76
N SER A 78 0.85 -19.43 1.61
CA SER A 78 0.20 -20.48 0.82
C SER A 78 0.53 -21.90 1.30
N GLY A 79 1.33 -22.05 2.37
CA GLY A 79 1.76 -23.35 2.90
C GLY A 79 2.90 -24.02 2.12
N ILE A 80 3.52 -23.30 1.17
CA ILE A 80 4.68 -23.79 0.41
C ILE A 80 5.95 -23.38 1.16
N VAL A 81 6.64 -24.35 1.77
CA VAL A 81 7.95 -24.13 2.39
C VAL A 81 9.04 -24.38 1.34
N LEU A 82 9.73 -23.33 0.92
CA LEU A 82 10.95 -23.45 0.11
C LEU A 82 12.04 -24.08 0.99
N LYS A 83 12.44 -25.31 0.66
CA LYS A 83 13.57 -26.01 1.27
C LYS A 83 14.91 -25.50 0.73
#